data_AF-A0A812PPF7-F1
#
_entry.id   AF-A0A812PPF7-F1
#
_cell.length_a   1.000
_cell.length_b   1.000
_cell.length_c   1.000
_cell.angle_alpha   90.00
_cell.angle_beta   90.00
_cell.angle_gamma   90.00
#
_symmetry.space_group_name_H-M   'P 1'
#
loop_
_entity.id
_entity.type
_entity.pdbx_description
1 polymer ?
#
loop_
_entity_poly.entity_id
_entity_poly.type
_entity_poly.pdbx_seq_one_letter_code
_entity_poly.pdbx_strand_id
1 'polypeptide(L)'
;MRRGLSALLRDRGGRMLPSCRLFCLLLLVQHHVADAALSCDAEDAEAKAAGDAFPLCVFLSSDPVRRMVFQIKVEESAELVLKDSDSIALQNSSIYAWVSRSQSGPADPTDCSNDTETASRGGNVSCPQIYANADNIAQLTNLVINLRDGRVSSFVWDNGCSGCAPSRCMTGSESYNVEDFTAGASMFKQGTCGKARDDCIGNQNACDLKIFVTWAGTDKQGRNLVSAGTRLSKLAGPTLRSLFETMQEGYNMASQAVTSR
;
A
#
# COMPACT_ATOMS: atom_id res chain seq x y z
N MET A 1 34.02 -49.18 21.73
CA MET A 1 34.83 -48.83 22.91
C MET A 1 34.61 -47.38 23.30
N ARG A 2 33.86 -47.12 24.37
CA ARG A 2 34.13 -46.13 25.44
C ARG A 2 32.94 -46.19 26.41
N ARG A 3 33.24 -46.76 27.58
CA ARG A 3 32.45 -46.74 28.82
C ARG A 3 32.45 -45.28 29.31
N GLY A 4 31.39 -44.66 29.82
CA GLY A 4 30.60 -45.03 31.00
C GLY A 4 30.98 -44.07 32.15
N LEU A 5 30.01 -43.42 32.80
CA LEU A 5 30.00 -43.15 34.26
C LEU A 5 28.69 -42.44 34.64
N SER A 6 27.80 -43.19 35.32
CA SER A 6 26.70 -42.65 36.11
C SER A 6 27.20 -42.39 37.53
N ALA A 7 26.92 -41.22 38.09
CA ALA A 7 27.16 -40.92 39.50
C ALA A 7 25.82 -40.73 40.21
N LEU A 8 25.51 -41.68 41.10
CA LEU A 8 24.48 -41.61 42.12
C LEU A 8 25.07 -40.92 43.35
N LEU A 9 24.45 -39.85 43.83
CA LEU A 9 24.69 -39.29 45.15
C LEU A 9 23.45 -39.49 46.02
N ARG A 10 23.60 -40.35 47.03
CA ARG A 10 22.68 -40.59 48.14
C ARG A 10 23.14 -39.69 49.29
N ASP A 11 22.25 -38.85 49.81
CA ASP A 11 22.51 -38.13 51.05
C ASP A 11 21.93 -38.89 52.26
N ARG A 12 22.77 -39.06 53.29
CA ARG A 12 22.47 -39.65 54.59
C ARG A 12 22.43 -38.48 55.59
N GLY A 13 21.24 -37.92 55.81
CA GLY A 13 21.12 -36.80 56.73
C GLY A 13 19.68 -36.47 57.06
N GLY A 14 19.00 -37.34 57.80
CA GLY A 14 17.68 -37.05 58.34
C GLY A 14 17.74 -35.88 59.32
N ARG A 15 17.34 -34.69 58.88
CA ARG A 15 16.83 -33.56 59.68
C ARG A 15 15.90 -32.73 58.82
N MET A 16 14.65 -32.59 59.26
CA MET A 16 13.66 -31.71 58.66
C MET A 16 14.08 -30.24 58.82
N LEU A 17 14.16 -29.52 57.72
CA LEU A 17 14.16 -28.05 57.68
C LEU A 17 12.84 -27.59 57.06
N PRO A 18 12.13 -26.61 57.65
CA PRO A 18 10.97 -26.00 57.01
C PRO A 18 11.49 -25.09 55.90
N SER A 19 11.58 -25.62 54.68
CA SER A 19 11.85 -24.81 53.50
C SER A 19 10.60 -23.98 53.21
N CYS A 20 10.65 -22.72 53.62
CA CYS A 20 9.70 -21.68 53.25
C CYS A 20 9.76 -21.53 51.72
N ARG A 21 8.90 -22.27 51.01
CA ARG A 21 8.67 -22.08 49.57
C ARG A 21 7.91 -20.77 49.40
N LEU A 22 8.67 -19.69 49.26
CA LEU A 22 8.20 -18.44 48.70
C LEU A 22 7.84 -18.74 47.24
N PHE A 23 6.59 -19.11 47.01
CA PHE A 23 5.98 -19.21 45.69
C PHE A 23 5.89 -17.79 45.13
N CYS A 24 6.98 -17.32 44.54
CA CYS A 24 6.96 -16.15 43.69
C CYS A 24 6.23 -16.59 42.41
N LEU A 25 4.91 -16.41 42.42
CA LEU A 25 4.05 -16.57 41.26
C LEU A 25 4.50 -15.49 40.26
N LEU A 26 5.45 -15.83 39.39
CA LEU A 26 5.73 -15.07 38.19
C LEU A 26 4.47 -15.15 37.33
N LEU A 27 3.57 -14.20 37.55
CA LEU A 27 2.56 -13.80 36.58
C LEU A 27 3.34 -13.31 35.36
N LEU A 28 3.60 -14.23 34.44
CA LEU A 28 3.83 -13.92 33.04
C LEU A 28 2.55 -13.24 32.55
N VAL A 29 2.47 -11.92 32.74
CA VAL A 29 1.51 -11.09 32.02
C VAL A 29 1.97 -11.14 30.58
N GLN A 30 1.42 -12.10 29.83
CA GLN A 30 1.43 -12.08 28.38
C GLN A 30 0.78 -10.76 27.96
N HIS A 31 1.62 -9.76 27.72
CA HIS A 31 1.21 -8.58 26.97
C HIS A 31 0.99 -9.09 25.55
N HIS A 32 -0.22 -9.56 25.27
CA HIS A 32 -0.73 -9.50 23.91
C HIS A 32 -0.75 -8.01 23.58
N VAL A 33 0.31 -7.57 22.89
CA VAL A 33 0.26 -6.36 22.09
C VAL A 33 -0.87 -6.64 21.12
N ALA A 34 -2.06 -6.12 21.43
CA ALA A 34 -3.14 -6.13 20.48
C ALA A 34 -2.59 -5.39 19.27
N ASP A 35 -2.40 -6.11 18.15
CA ASP A 35 -2.15 -5.49 16.86
C ASP A 35 -3.25 -4.45 16.70
N ALA A 36 -2.87 -3.18 16.86
CA ALA A 36 -3.81 -2.08 16.71
C ALA A 36 -4.27 -2.17 15.26
N ALA A 37 -5.53 -2.59 15.06
CA ALA A 37 -6.09 -2.80 13.73
C ALA A 37 -5.78 -1.57 12.87
N LEU A 38 -5.18 -1.80 11.70
CA LEU A 38 -4.90 -0.73 10.75
C LEU A 38 -6.22 -0.04 10.46
N SER A 39 -6.32 1.25 10.77
CA SER A 39 -7.56 2.00 10.63
C SER A 39 -7.34 3.30 9.84
N CYS A 40 -8.36 3.65 9.06
CA CYS A 40 -8.51 4.93 8.40
C CYS A 40 -9.69 5.69 9.03
N ASP A 41 -9.58 6.00 10.33
CA ASP A 41 -10.61 6.75 11.04
C ASP A 41 -10.55 8.24 10.68
N ALA A 42 -11.30 8.61 9.65
CA ALA A 42 -11.98 9.89 9.62
C ALA A 42 -13.47 9.59 9.39
N GLU A 43 -14.38 10.30 10.05
CA GLU A 43 -15.81 10.02 9.90
C GLU A 43 -16.25 10.42 8.48
N ASP A 44 -16.37 9.47 7.56
CA ASP A 44 -16.81 9.75 6.18
C ASP A 44 -17.70 8.65 5.60
N ALA A 45 -18.94 8.59 6.10
CA ALA A 45 -19.97 7.67 5.63
C ALA A 45 -20.90 8.29 4.57
N GLU A 46 -20.73 9.57 4.27
CA GLU A 46 -21.68 10.32 3.45
C GLU A 46 -21.38 10.21 1.95
N ALA A 47 -22.46 10.23 1.15
CA ALA A 47 -22.33 10.34 -0.29
C ALA A 47 -21.71 11.71 -0.65
N LYS A 48 -20.80 11.71 -1.61
CA LYS A 48 -20.01 12.87 -2.05
C LYS A 48 -20.50 13.47 -3.36
N ALA A 49 -20.50 14.79 -3.44
CA ALA A 49 -20.63 15.55 -4.68
C ALA A 49 -19.24 15.88 -5.24
N ALA A 50 -19.14 16.11 -6.55
CA ALA A 50 -17.94 16.72 -7.13
C ALA A 50 -17.60 18.03 -6.40
N GLY A 51 -16.32 18.18 -6.03
CA GLY A 51 -15.77 19.27 -5.21
C GLY A 51 -15.70 18.97 -3.71
N ASP A 52 -16.44 17.98 -3.20
CA ASP A 52 -16.38 17.60 -1.77
C ASP A 52 -14.99 17.05 -1.43
N ALA A 53 -14.52 17.37 -0.22
CA ALA A 53 -13.30 16.79 0.32
C ALA A 53 -13.48 15.29 0.60
N PHE A 54 -12.42 14.53 0.35
CA PHE A 54 -12.36 13.09 0.48
C PHE A 54 -11.02 12.70 1.15
N PRO A 55 -11.05 12.26 2.42
CA PRO A 55 -9.88 11.70 3.09
C PRO A 55 -9.53 10.34 2.48
N LEU A 56 -8.30 10.22 2.00
CA LEU A 56 -7.74 8.97 1.48
C LEU A 56 -6.53 8.57 2.34
N CYS A 57 -6.61 7.40 2.98
CA CYS A 57 -5.45 6.79 3.61
C CYS A 57 -4.67 5.98 2.59
N VAL A 58 -3.35 6.12 2.59
CA VAL A 58 -2.42 5.33 1.79
C VAL A 58 -1.48 4.60 2.74
N PHE A 59 -1.29 3.31 2.50
CA PHE A 59 -0.49 2.43 3.33
C PHE A 59 0.64 1.81 2.53
N LEU A 60 1.75 1.49 3.20
CA LEU A 60 2.86 0.71 2.65
C LEU A 60 3.11 -0.51 3.54
N SER A 61 3.35 -1.67 2.93
CA SER A 61 3.55 -2.96 3.60
C SER A 61 4.90 -3.10 4.32
N SER A 62 5.42 -2.01 4.89
CA SER A 62 6.61 -2.02 5.75
C SER A 62 6.31 -2.63 7.11
N ASP A 63 7.35 -2.90 7.89
CA ASP A 63 7.24 -3.28 9.30
C ASP A 63 7.94 -2.23 10.18
N PRO A 64 7.20 -1.41 10.96
CA PRO A 64 5.73 -1.36 11.02
C PRO A 64 5.12 -0.77 9.74
N VAL A 65 3.83 -1.05 9.51
CA VAL A 65 3.09 -0.52 8.35
C VAL A 65 3.07 1.00 8.39
N ARG A 66 3.52 1.62 7.29
CA ARG A 66 3.51 3.09 7.17
C ARG A 66 2.17 3.54 6.63
N ARG A 67 1.56 4.51 7.30
CA ARG A 67 0.29 5.15 6.92
C ARG A 67 0.48 6.64 6.64
N MET A 68 -0.15 7.14 5.59
CA MET A 68 -0.31 8.57 5.30
C MET A 68 -1.77 8.88 4.99
N VAL A 69 -2.18 10.13 5.23
CA VAL A 69 -3.54 10.59 4.98
C VAL A 69 -3.48 11.81 4.07
N PHE A 70 -4.28 11.79 3.02
CA PHE A 70 -4.40 12.88 2.06
C PHE A 70 -5.83 13.41 2.05
N GLN A 71 -5.98 14.71 1.84
CA GLN A 71 -7.27 15.34 1.56
C GLN A 71 -7.30 15.65 0.07
N ILE A 72 -8.09 14.88 -0.69
CA ILE A 72 -8.33 15.11 -2.11
C ILE A 72 -9.76 15.60 -2.31
N LYS A 73 -10.09 16.07 -3.51
CA LYS A 73 -11.46 16.48 -3.85
C LYS A 73 -12.03 15.57 -4.92
N VAL A 74 -13.31 15.24 -4.77
CA VAL A 74 -14.03 14.46 -5.79
C VAL A 74 -14.06 15.24 -7.11
N GLU A 75 -13.81 14.55 -8.21
CA GLU A 75 -13.68 15.05 -9.59
C GLU A 75 -12.38 15.77 -9.94
N GLU A 76 -11.65 16.34 -8.97
CA GLU A 76 -10.32 16.89 -9.25
C GLU A 76 -9.29 15.74 -9.30
N SER A 77 -8.47 15.67 -10.35
CA SER A 77 -7.31 14.78 -10.34
C SER A 77 -6.29 15.27 -9.32
N ALA A 78 -5.59 14.33 -8.67
CA ALA A 78 -4.62 14.66 -7.63
C ALA A 78 -3.33 13.85 -7.82
N GLU A 79 -2.18 14.47 -7.55
CA GLU A 79 -0.90 13.77 -7.45
C GLU A 79 -0.53 13.66 -5.96
N LEU A 80 -0.47 12.43 -5.45
CA LEU A 80 -0.05 12.16 -4.08
C LEU A 80 1.41 11.74 -4.09
N VAL A 81 2.24 12.43 -3.30
CA VAL A 81 3.65 12.07 -3.14
C VAL A 81 3.86 11.50 -1.74
N LEU A 82 4.26 10.23 -1.68
CA LEU A 82 4.55 9.53 -0.44
C LEU A 82 6.02 9.79 -0.09
N LYS A 83 6.28 10.93 0.54
CA LYS A 83 7.66 11.38 0.83
C LYS A 83 8.45 10.36 1.64
N ASP A 84 9.72 10.19 1.31
CA ASP A 84 10.65 9.26 1.95
C ASP A 84 10.21 7.78 1.84
N SER A 85 9.32 7.43 0.91
CA SER A 85 8.90 6.04 0.72
C SER A 85 9.99 5.22 0.01
N ASP A 86 10.89 5.89 -0.71
CA ASP A 86 12.03 5.26 -1.36
C ASP A 86 12.97 4.58 -0.36
N SER A 87 13.17 5.18 0.82
CA SER A 87 13.99 4.63 1.89
C SER A 87 13.46 3.27 2.38
N ILE A 88 12.13 3.10 2.38
CA ILE A 88 11.45 1.85 2.70
C ILE A 88 11.61 0.86 1.55
N ALA A 89 11.38 1.29 0.32
CA ALA A 89 11.53 0.46 -0.87
C ALA A 89 12.95 -0.11 -1.00
N LEU A 90 13.98 0.71 -0.74
CA LEU A 90 15.38 0.33 -0.84
C LEU A 90 15.81 -0.71 0.21
N GLN A 91 15.19 -0.70 1.39
CA GLN A 91 15.51 -1.62 2.49
C GLN A 91 14.79 -2.96 2.43
N ASN A 92 13.75 -3.08 1.60
CA ASN A 92 12.87 -4.25 1.57
C ASN A 92 12.88 -4.90 0.19
N SER A 93 12.79 -6.22 0.13
CA SER A 93 12.76 -6.96 -1.15
C SER A 93 11.41 -6.88 -1.85
N SER A 94 10.34 -6.52 -1.14
CA SER A 94 9.02 -6.28 -1.71
C SER A 94 8.22 -5.32 -0.84
N ILE A 95 7.61 -4.31 -1.45
CA ILE A 95 6.68 -3.39 -0.80
C ILE A 95 5.45 -3.24 -1.67
N TYR A 96 4.29 -3.32 -1.04
CA TYR A 96 3.00 -3.06 -1.65
C TYR A 96 2.39 -1.79 -1.04
N ALA A 97 1.70 -1.04 -1.87
CA ALA A 97 0.84 0.05 -1.47
C ALA A 97 -0.63 -0.38 -1.56
N TRP A 98 -1.46 0.14 -0.68
CA TRP A 98 -2.91 0.05 -0.82
C TRP A 98 -3.55 1.30 -0.25
N VAL A 99 -4.82 1.52 -0.57
CA VAL A 99 -5.56 2.68 -0.11
C VAL A 99 -6.84 2.27 0.58
N SER A 100 -7.30 3.12 1.50
CA SER A 100 -8.61 2.99 2.12
C SER A 100 -9.27 4.35 2.18
N ARG A 101 -10.59 4.38 1.95
CA ARG A 101 -11.38 5.54 2.37
C ARG A 101 -11.45 5.56 3.89
N SER A 102 -11.91 6.69 4.39
CA SER A 102 -12.40 6.79 5.75
C SER A 102 -13.43 5.73 6.14
N GLN A 103 -13.14 4.94 7.17
CA GLN A 103 -14.05 3.94 7.72
C GLN A 103 -13.63 3.51 9.14
N SER A 104 -14.59 3.00 9.92
CA SER A 104 -14.37 2.45 11.26
C SER A 104 -13.92 0.98 11.28
N GLY A 105 -13.63 0.42 10.11
CA GLY A 105 -13.28 -1.00 9.92
C GLY A 105 -11.79 -1.21 9.64
N PRO A 106 -11.34 -2.48 9.58
CA PRO A 106 -9.96 -2.79 9.24
C PRO A 106 -9.61 -2.30 7.84
N ALA A 107 -8.50 -1.58 7.76
CA ALA A 107 -7.93 -1.00 6.57
C ALA A 107 -6.81 -1.86 5.97
N ASP A 108 -6.69 -3.13 6.36
CA ASP A 108 -5.84 -4.13 5.70
C ASP A 108 -6.23 -4.29 4.22
N PRO A 109 -5.31 -4.57 3.29
CA PRO A 109 -5.63 -4.66 1.87
C PRO A 109 -6.73 -5.71 1.61
N THR A 110 -7.59 -5.45 0.62
CA THR A 110 -8.62 -6.40 0.20
C THR A 110 -7.97 -7.58 -0.53
N ASP A 111 -8.33 -8.81 -0.16
CA ASP A 111 -8.00 -10.00 -0.95
C ASP A 111 -8.85 -10.05 -2.21
N CYS A 112 -8.28 -9.57 -3.32
CA CYS A 112 -8.97 -9.49 -4.59
C CYS A 112 -9.04 -10.82 -5.36
N SER A 113 -8.49 -11.91 -4.78
CA SER A 113 -8.74 -13.28 -5.23
C SER A 113 -10.04 -13.86 -4.69
N ASN A 114 -10.63 -13.20 -3.71
CA ASN A 114 -11.86 -13.61 -3.06
C ASN A 114 -13.01 -12.68 -3.44
N ASP A 115 -13.92 -13.16 -4.29
CA ASP A 115 -15.09 -12.39 -4.75
C ASP A 115 -15.99 -11.94 -3.59
N THR A 116 -16.07 -12.72 -2.51
CA THR A 116 -16.89 -12.36 -1.34
C THR A 116 -16.26 -11.22 -0.57
N GLU A 117 -14.93 -11.26 -0.38
CA GLU A 117 -14.21 -10.18 0.28
C GLU A 117 -14.24 -8.91 -0.58
N THR A 118 -14.02 -9.05 -1.88
CA THR A 118 -14.14 -7.99 -2.86
C THR A 118 -15.51 -7.32 -2.81
N ALA A 119 -16.60 -8.11 -2.82
CA ALA A 119 -17.95 -7.57 -2.80
C ALA A 119 -18.26 -6.82 -1.49
N SER A 120 -17.65 -7.22 -0.38
CA SER A 120 -17.90 -6.62 0.94
C SER A 120 -16.95 -5.45 1.28
N ARG A 121 -15.71 -5.46 0.78
CA ARG A 121 -14.65 -4.50 1.14
C ARG A 121 -14.14 -3.65 -0.02
N GLY A 122 -14.49 -3.96 -1.27
CA GLY A 122 -13.97 -3.27 -2.46
C GLY A 122 -14.21 -1.75 -2.48
N GLY A 123 -15.34 -1.30 -1.95
CA GLY A 123 -15.65 0.13 -1.79
C GLY A 123 -14.97 0.79 -0.58
N ASN A 124 -14.22 0.03 0.22
CA ASN A 124 -13.61 0.46 1.47
C ASN A 124 -12.09 0.47 1.41
N VAL A 125 -11.49 -0.58 0.85
CA VAL A 125 -10.05 -0.77 0.74
C VAL A 125 -9.71 -1.34 -0.63
N SER A 126 -8.63 -0.86 -1.25
CA SER A 126 -8.15 -1.38 -2.52
C SER A 126 -7.49 -2.74 -2.37
N CYS A 127 -7.35 -3.45 -3.49
CA CYS A 127 -6.34 -4.48 -3.64
C CYS A 127 -4.94 -3.89 -3.36
N PRO A 128 -3.95 -4.72 -2.97
CA PRO A 128 -2.58 -4.26 -2.93
C PRO A 128 -2.09 -3.93 -4.35
N GLN A 129 -1.09 -3.06 -4.43
CA GLN A 129 -0.41 -2.65 -5.64
C GLN A 129 1.09 -2.71 -5.38
N ILE A 130 1.85 -3.40 -6.23
CA ILE A 130 3.30 -3.48 -6.06
C ILE A 130 3.93 -2.10 -6.20
N TYR A 131 4.72 -1.69 -5.21
CA TYR A 131 5.53 -0.46 -5.23
C TYR A 131 7.01 -0.79 -5.48
N ALA A 132 7.55 -1.82 -4.81
CA ALA A 132 8.95 -2.22 -4.98
C ALA A 132 9.07 -3.74 -4.99
N ASN A 133 9.99 -4.27 -5.79
CA ASN A 133 10.50 -5.63 -5.68
C ASN A 133 12.04 -5.62 -5.64
N ALA A 134 12.70 -6.78 -5.60
CA ALA A 134 14.15 -6.87 -5.45
C ALA A 134 14.93 -6.04 -6.49
N ASP A 135 14.41 -5.91 -7.71
CA ASP A 135 15.14 -5.33 -8.84
C ASP A 135 14.62 -3.94 -9.24
N ASN A 136 13.36 -3.63 -8.94
CA ASN A 136 12.65 -2.49 -9.50
C ASN A 136 11.79 -1.73 -8.47
N ILE A 137 11.64 -0.42 -8.71
CA ILE A 137 10.76 0.48 -7.93
C ILE A 137 9.81 1.20 -8.89
N ALA A 138 8.51 1.07 -8.65
CA ALA A 138 7.43 1.74 -9.36
C ALA A 138 7.22 3.14 -8.78
N GLN A 139 7.88 4.14 -9.36
CA GLN A 139 7.78 5.52 -8.87
C GLN A 139 6.40 6.14 -9.10
N LEU A 140 5.67 5.73 -10.14
CA LEU A 140 4.37 6.30 -10.49
C LEU A 140 3.36 5.19 -10.70
N THR A 141 2.21 5.35 -10.06
CA THR A 141 1.03 4.51 -10.26
C THR A 141 -0.20 5.38 -10.43
N ASN A 142 -1.22 4.84 -11.09
CA ASN A 142 -2.51 5.51 -11.25
C ASN A 142 -3.61 4.75 -10.51
N LEU A 143 -4.40 5.51 -9.75
CA LEU A 143 -5.54 5.03 -8.98
C LEU A 143 -6.82 5.67 -9.54
N VAL A 144 -7.79 4.83 -9.88
CA VAL A 144 -9.14 5.26 -10.24
C VAL A 144 -10.07 4.94 -9.07
N ILE A 145 -10.72 5.96 -8.53
CA ILE A 145 -11.75 5.82 -7.50
C ILE A 145 -13.12 5.87 -8.20
N ASN A 146 -13.87 4.77 -8.13
CA ASN A 146 -15.19 4.68 -8.74
C ASN A 146 -16.25 5.09 -7.72
N LEU A 147 -17.14 5.99 -8.13
CA LEU A 147 -18.32 6.36 -7.35
C LEU A 147 -19.59 5.88 -8.04
N ARG A 148 -20.55 5.48 -7.22
CA ARG A 148 -21.93 5.24 -7.63
C ARG A 148 -22.83 6.01 -6.68
N ASP A 149 -23.54 6.99 -7.24
CA ASP A 149 -24.45 7.86 -6.50
C ASP A 149 -23.75 8.54 -5.30
N GLY A 150 -22.49 8.96 -5.51
CA GLY A 150 -21.67 9.63 -4.51
C GLY A 150 -20.97 8.70 -3.52
N ARG A 151 -21.18 7.38 -3.59
CA ARG A 151 -20.52 6.42 -2.70
C ARG A 151 -19.41 5.68 -3.44
N VAL A 152 -18.28 5.48 -2.79
CA VAL A 152 -17.18 4.69 -3.36
C VAL A 152 -17.66 3.26 -3.57
N SER A 153 -17.57 2.78 -4.81
CA SER A 153 -17.89 1.40 -5.18
C SER A 153 -16.64 0.54 -5.28
N SER A 154 -15.52 1.11 -5.76
CA SER A 154 -14.25 0.40 -5.86
C SER A 154 -13.05 1.33 -5.99
N PHE A 155 -11.88 0.79 -5.66
CA PHE A 155 -10.56 1.36 -5.93
C PHE A 155 -9.84 0.50 -6.96
N VAL A 156 -9.43 1.08 -8.08
CA VAL A 156 -8.81 0.35 -9.18
C VAL A 156 -7.46 0.93 -9.53
N TRP A 157 -6.43 0.10 -9.46
CA TRP A 157 -5.09 0.45 -9.91
C TRP A 157 -5.03 0.30 -11.43
N ASP A 158 -4.97 1.42 -12.14
CA ASP A 158 -4.93 1.48 -13.60
C ASP A 158 -3.48 1.61 -14.07
N ASN A 159 -2.73 0.53 -13.86
CA ASN A 159 -1.34 0.42 -14.26
C ASN A 159 -1.22 -0.49 -15.47
N GLY A 160 -0.22 -0.24 -16.30
CA GLY A 160 0.14 -1.15 -17.39
C GLY A 160 1.60 -1.04 -17.78
N CYS A 161 2.09 -2.10 -18.43
CA CYS A 161 3.49 -2.22 -18.82
C CYS A 161 3.79 -1.77 -20.25
N SER A 162 2.82 -1.14 -20.92
CA SER A 162 3.01 -0.63 -22.29
C SER A 162 4.07 0.46 -22.39
N GLY A 163 4.39 1.13 -21.27
CA GLY A 163 5.37 2.22 -21.19
C GLY A 163 6.80 1.79 -20.83
N CYS A 164 7.09 0.50 -20.63
CA CYS A 164 8.41 0.04 -20.19
C CYS A 164 8.83 -1.30 -20.80
N ALA A 165 10.12 -1.62 -20.69
CA ALA A 165 10.66 -2.92 -21.11
C ALA A 165 10.04 -4.06 -20.28
N PRO A 166 9.90 -5.29 -20.83
CA PRO A 166 9.34 -6.42 -20.08
C PRO A 166 10.04 -6.72 -18.75
N SER A 167 11.35 -6.50 -18.66
CA SER A 167 12.14 -6.66 -17.42
C SER A 167 11.84 -5.62 -16.33
N ARG A 168 11.18 -4.52 -16.71
CA ARG A 168 10.75 -3.42 -15.83
C ARG A 168 9.26 -3.49 -15.49
N CYS A 169 8.55 -4.45 -16.06
CA CYS A 169 7.15 -4.71 -15.75
C CYS A 169 7.05 -5.48 -14.43
N MET A 170 6.65 -4.79 -13.37
CA MET A 170 6.47 -5.41 -12.06
C MET A 170 5.07 -6.00 -11.98
N THR A 171 4.97 -7.31 -11.84
CA THR A 171 3.69 -7.99 -11.62
C THR A 171 3.07 -7.51 -10.31
N GLY A 172 1.87 -6.94 -10.38
CA GLY A 172 1.08 -6.57 -9.20
C GLY A 172 0.40 -7.78 -8.56
N SER A 173 -0.26 -7.54 -7.44
CA SER A 173 -1.31 -8.44 -6.93
C SER A 173 -2.53 -8.43 -7.85
N GLU A 174 -3.44 -9.38 -7.64
CA GLU A 174 -4.73 -9.43 -8.34
C GLU A 174 -5.46 -8.07 -8.23
N SER A 175 -5.96 -7.55 -9.35
CA SER A 175 -6.55 -6.21 -9.46
C SER A 175 -7.94 -6.28 -10.09
N TYR A 176 -8.74 -5.23 -9.91
CA TYR A 176 -9.98 -5.06 -10.67
C TYR A 176 -9.68 -4.83 -12.16
N ASN A 177 -10.56 -5.32 -13.03
CA ASN A 177 -10.54 -5.01 -14.44
C ASN A 177 -10.77 -3.50 -14.67
N VAL A 178 -9.91 -2.84 -15.44
CA VAL A 178 -10.05 -1.40 -15.74
C VAL A 178 -11.13 -1.08 -16.78
N GLU A 179 -11.64 -2.09 -17.49
CA GLU A 179 -12.68 -1.94 -18.51
C GLU A 179 -14.09 -2.08 -17.93
N ASP A 180 -14.31 -3.09 -17.08
CA ASP A 180 -15.62 -3.40 -16.51
C ASP A 180 -15.70 -3.23 -14.98
N PHE A 181 -14.58 -2.90 -14.32
CA PHE A 181 -14.48 -2.67 -12.87
C PHE A 181 -14.89 -3.87 -12.01
N THR A 182 -14.85 -5.09 -12.56
CA THR A 182 -15.09 -6.33 -11.82
C THR A 182 -13.79 -6.88 -11.24
N ALA A 183 -13.87 -7.52 -10.08
CA ALA A 183 -12.74 -8.29 -9.57
C ALA A 183 -12.69 -9.66 -10.24
N GLY A 184 -11.49 -10.19 -10.39
CA GLY A 184 -11.30 -11.55 -10.81
C GLY A 184 -9.86 -11.99 -10.68
N ALA A 185 -9.68 -13.29 -10.47
CA ALA A 185 -8.39 -13.96 -10.32
C ALA A 185 -7.51 -14.00 -11.59
N SER A 186 -7.92 -13.31 -12.65
CA SER A 186 -7.13 -13.21 -13.86
C SER A 186 -6.11 -12.10 -13.70
N MET A 187 -4.82 -12.48 -13.57
CA MET A 187 -3.67 -11.61 -13.79
C MET A 187 -3.93 -10.72 -15.02
N PHE A 188 -4.31 -9.47 -14.81
CA PHE A 188 -4.35 -8.53 -15.92
C PHE A 188 -2.91 -8.43 -16.46
N LYS A 189 -2.77 -8.46 -17.78
CA LYS A 189 -1.51 -8.37 -18.52
C LYS A 189 -0.80 -7.02 -18.36
N GLN A 190 -1.02 -6.34 -17.25
CA GLN A 190 -0.71 -4.94 -17.05
C GLN A 190 -0.19 -4.79 -15.62
N GLY A 191 1.07 -5.17 -15.43
CA GLY A 191 1.82 -4.84 -14.22
C GLY A 191 2.10 -3.33 -14.14
N THR A 192 2.98 -2.93 -13.23
CA THR A 192 3.37 -1.52 -13.08
C THR A 192 4.80 -1.33 -13.54
N CYS A 193 5.05 -0.28 -14.33
CA CYS A 193 6.38 0.04 -14.77
C CYS A 193 7.25 0.51 -13.60
N GLY A 194 8.33 -0.23 -13.37
CA GLY A 194 9.39 0.15 -12.45
C GLY A 194 10.62 0.69 -13.16
N LYS A 195 11.45 1.41 -12.43
CA LYS A 195 12.85 1.69 -12.79
C LYS A 195 13.78 0.81 -11.98
N ALA A 196 15.06 0.73 -12.37
CA ALA A 196 16.01 -0.07 -11.61
C ALA A 196 16.11 0.45 -10.18
N ARG A 197 16.23 -0.45 -9.22
CA ARG A 197 16.50 -0.10 -7.83
C ARG A 197 17.79 0.73 -7.70
N ASP A 198 18.82 0.38 -8.47
CA ASP A 198 20.10 1.09 -8.48
C ASP A 198 19.97 2.56 -8.91
N ASP A 199 18.99 2.88 -9.77
CA ASP A 199 18.72 4.25 -10.22
C ASP A 199 18.10 5.13 -9.11
N CYS A 200 17.79 4.55 -7.95
CA CYS A 200 17.26 5.21 -6.77
C CYS A 200 18.30 5.41 -5.66
N ILE A 201 19.45 4.72 -5.75
CA ILE A 201 20.50 4.79 -4.73
C ILE A 201 21.26 6.12 -4.88
N GLY A 202 21.47 6.82 -3.76
CA GLY A 202 22.25 8.07 -3.71
C GLY A 202 21.47 9.33 -4.14
N ASN A 203 20.25 9.18 -4.65
CA ASN A 203 19.36 10.29 -5.00
C ASN A 203 18.16 10.27 -4.04
N GLN A 204 18.26 11.05 -2.95
CA GLN A 204 17.17 11.13 -1.97
C GLN A 204 15.85 11.48 -2.65
N ASN A 205 14.79 10.73 -2.30
CA ASN A 205 13.41 10.94 -2.72
C ASN A 205 13.18 10.81 -4.24
N ALA A 206 14.18 10.39 -5.01
CA ALA A 206 14.08 10.21 -6.47
C ALA A 206 13.19 9.06 -6.89
N CYS A 207 12.79 8.20 -5.95
CA CYS A 207 11.92 7.06 -6.17
C CYS A 207 10.75 7.00 -5.18
N ASP A 208 10.41 8.15 -4.57
CA ASP A 208 9.18 8.26 -3.78
C ASP A 208 7.98 7.86 -4.63
N LEU A 209 7.06 7.10 -4.03
CA LEU A 209 5.85 6.66 -4.69
C LEU A 209 4.96 7.88 -4.96
N LYS A 210 4.58 8.02 -6.22
CA LYS A 210 3.61 8.98 -6.70
C LYS A 210 2.35 8.24 -7.12
N ILE A 211 1.21 8.67 -6.59
CA ILE A 211 -0.09 8.13 -6.96
C ILE A 211 -0.87 9.23 -7.66
N PHE A 212 -1.12 9.05 -8.95
CA PHE A 212 -2.05 9.88 -9.69
C PHE A 212 -3.46 9.37 -9.45
N VAL A 213 -4.33 10.17 -8.84
CA VAL A 213 -5.70 9.79 -8.48
C VAL A 213 -6.67 10.45 -9.45
N THR A 214 -7.61 9.65 -9.96
CA THR A 214 -8.69 10.08 -10.85
C THR A 214 -10.02 9.47 -10.42
N TRP A 215 -11.12 10.03 -10.92
CA TRP A 215 -12.48 9.66 -10.51
C TRP A 215 -13.34 9.22 -11.70
N ALA A 216 -14.19 8.22 -11.48
CA ALA A 216 -15.14 7.73 -12.46
C ALA A 216 -16.52 7.44 -11.83
N GLY A 217 -17.55 7.38 -12.66
CA GLY A 217 -18.92 7.05 -12.22
C GLY A 217 -19.76 8.28 -11.92
N THR A 218 -20.63 8.21 -10.90
CA THR A 218 -21.61 9.28 -10.58
C THR A 218 -21.48 9.78 -9.14
N ASP A 219 -21.59 11.10 -8.96
CA ASP A 219 -21.64 11.73 -7.65
C ASP A 219 -23.06 11.69 -7.02
N LYS A 220 -23.23 12.23 -5.80
CA LYS A 220 -24.51 12.20 -5.07
C LYS A 220 -25.63 13.00 -5.75
N GLN A 221 -25.30 13.83 -6.73
CA GLN A 221 -26.24 14.65 -7.52
C GLN A 221 -26.51 14.02 -8.89
N GLY A 222 -25.99 12.82 -9.15
CA GLY A 222 -26.10 12.12 -10.44
C GLY A 222 -25.22 12.73 -11.54
N ARG A 223 -24.26 13.59 -11.20
CA ARG A 223 -23.31 14.14 -12.17
C ARG A 223 -22.24 13.09 -12.47
N ASN A 224 -21.93 12.93 -13.76
CA ASN A 224 -20.85 12.05 -14.19
C ASN A 224 -19.49 12.67 -13.83
N LEU A 225 -18.63 11.86 -13.23
CA LEU A 225 -17.23 12.17 -12.97
C LEU A 225 -16.42 11.86 -14.22
N VAL A 226 -15.62 12.82 -14.71
CA VAL A 226 -14.91 12.72 -15.99
C VAL A 226 -13.40 12.77 -15.85
N SER A 227 -12.86 13.00 -14.65
CA SER A 227 -11.40 13.04 -14.44
C SER A 227 -10.68 11.73 -14.79
N ALA A 228 -11.33 10.56 -14.72
CA ALA A 228 -10.78 9.31 -15.25
C ALA A 228 -10.57 9.31 -16.77
N GLY A 229 -11.05 10.32 -17.50
CA GLY A 229 -10.66 10.58 -18.89
C GLY A 229 -9.21 11.06 -19.04
N THR A 230 -8.61 11.57 -17.96
CA THR A 230 -7.20 12.02 -17.89
C THR A 230 -6.23 10.96 -17.37
N ARG A 231 -6.73 9.73 -17.12
CA ARG A 231 -5.95 8.65 -16.53
C ARG A 231 -4.78 8.20 -17.43
N LEU A 232 -3.70 7.74 -16.81
CA LEU A 232 -2.44 7.43 -17.50
C LEU A 232 -2.62 6.44 -18.66
N SER A 233 -3.43 5.40 -18.49
CA SER A 233 -3.70 4.39 -19.54
C SER A 233 -4.41 4.96 -20.78
N LYS A 234 -5.09 6.10 -20.67
CA LYS A 234 -5.77 6.78 -21.79
C LYS A 234 -4.85 7.74 -22.55
N LEU A 235 -3.70 8.06 -21.98
CA LEU A 235 -2.68 8.87 -22.64
C LEU A 235 -1.85 7.91 -23.52
N ALA A 236 -2.07 7.95 -24.83
CA ALA A 236 -1.42 7.01 -25.73
C ALA A 236 0.10 7.28 -25.87
N GLY A 237 0.89 6.21 -25.79
CA GLY A 237 2.29 6.10 -26.25
C GLY A 237 3.22 7.27 -25.92
N PRO A 238 3.56 8.16 -26.87
CA PRO A 238 4.55 9.21 -26.66
C PRO A 238 4.17 10.22 -25.57
N THR A 239 2.88 10.50 -25.39
CA THR A 239 2.39 11.50 -24.42
C THR A 239 2.49 11.00 -22.98
N LEU A 240 2.25 9.71 -22.76
CA LEU A 240 2.44 9.10 -21.44
C LEU A 240 3.92 9.01 -21.09
N ARG A 241 4.76 8.63 -22.07
CA ARG A 241 6.21 8.65 -21.91
C ARG A 241 6.73 10.06 -21.63
N SER A 242 6.30 11.08 -22.37
CA SER A 242 6.72 12.46 -22.11
C SER A 242 6.23 12.99 -20.77
N LEU A 243 5.05 12.59 -20.30
CA LEU A 243 4.58 12.91 -18.95
C LEU A 243 5.42 12.21 -17.89
N PHE A 244 5.73 10.93 -18.09
CA PHE A 244 6.61 10.16 -17.20
C PHE A 244 8.02 10.79 -17.14
N GLU A 245 8.58 11.14 -18.29
CA GLU A 245 9.86 11.85 -18.44
C GLU A 245 9.80 13.25 -17.80
N THR A 246 8.74 14.03 -18.03
CA THR A 246 8.57 15.38 -17.44
C THR A 246 8.42 15.32 -15.92
N MET A 247 7.68 14.33 -15.39
CA MET A 247 7.55 14.11 -13.95
C MET A 247 8.85 13.62 -13.31
N GLN A 248 9.72 12.95 -14.06
CA GLN A 248 11.07 12.60 -13.64
C GLN A 248 12.03 13.79 -13.71
N GLU A 249 11.99 14.58 -14.78
CA GLU A 249 12.88 15.73 -15.02
C GLU A 249 12.57 16.92 -14.10
N GLY A 250 11.30 17.24 -13.90
CA GLY A 250 10.88 18.28 -12.96
C GLY A 250 11.38 18.04 -11.54
N TYR A 251 11.58 16.77 -11.18
CA TYR A 251 12.14 16.37 -9.90
C TYR A 251 13.67 16.52 -9.83
N ASN A 252 14.40 16.14 -10.88
CA ASN A 252 15.85 16.33 -10.95
C ASN A 252 16.24 17.82 -10.84
N MET A 253 15.42 18.72 -11.38
CA MET A 253 15.61 20.16 -11.20
C MET A 253 15.28 20.65 -9.79
N ALA A 254 14.24 20.09 -9.16
CA ALA A 254 13.86 20.44 -7.78
C ALA A 254 14.87 19.92 -6.73
N SER A 255 15.47 18.74 -6.92
CA SER A 255 16.48 18.19 -6.00
C SER A 255 17.84 18.90 -6.13
N GLN A 256 18.20 19.39 -7.33
CA GLN A 256 19.39 20.23 -7.55
C GLN A 256 19.26 21.64 -6.94
N ALA A 257 18.03 22.16 -6.81
CA ALA A 257 17.77 23.43 -6.15
C ALA A 257 17.89 23.37 -4.61
N VAL A 258 17.78 22.17 -4.01
CA VAL A 258 17.92 21.95 -2.57
C VAL A 258 19.38 21.68 -2.16
N THR A 259 20.20 21.16 -3.06
CA THR A 259 21.63 20.87 -2.82
C THR A 259 22.58 22.03 -3.13
N SER A 260 22.08 23.16 -3.63
CA SER A 260 22.86 24.37 -3.96
C SER A 260 22.70 25.53 -2.96
N ARG A 261 22.22 25.25 -1.73
CA ARG A 261 22.19 26.21 -0.62
C ARG A 261 23.10 25.78 0.53
#